data_AF-A0A2V6ERS7-F1
#
_entry.id   AF-A0A2V6ERS7-F1
#
_cell.length_a   1.000
_cell.length_b   1.000
_cell.length_c   1.000
_cell.angle_alpha   90.00
_cell.angle_beta   90.00
_cell.angle_gamma   90.00
#
_symmetry.space_group_name_H-M   'P 1'
#
loop_
_entity.id
_entity.type
_entity.pdbx_description
1 polymer ?
#
loop_
_entity_poly.entity_id
_entity_poly.type
_entity_poly.pdbx_seq_one_letter_code
_entity_poly.pdbx_strand_id
1 'polypeptide(L)' 'MTIYPNSTFLGGETAIGARSTIGGNVFLVQSVPPDSLVFHEQKQLQIAHKRSHRAPAKEKTLAR' A
#
# COMPACT_ATOMS: atom_id res chain seq x y z
N MET A 1 -15.96 -15.66 7.14
CA MET A 1 -15.24 -14.70 6.27
C MET A 1 -14.43 -13.82 7.19
N THR A 2 -13.17 -13.57 6.84
CA THR A 2 -12.27 -12.74 7.65
C THR A 2 -11.67 -11.68 6.77
N ILE A 3 -11.74 -10.41 7.20
CA ILE A 3 -11.16 -9.27 6.48
C ILE A 3 -10.27 -8.52 7.45
N TYR A 4 -8.99 -8.38 7.09
CA TYR A 4 -8.02 -7.63 7.87
C TYR A 4 -8.06 -6.12 7.56
N PRO A 5 -7.56 -5.26 8.45
CA PRO A 5 -7.63 -3.80 8.30
C PRO A 5 -6.95 -3.25 7.04
N ASN A 6 -7.33 -2.02 6.67
CA ASN A 6 -6.82 -1.28 5.50
C ASN A 6 -7.07 -1.96 4.15
N SER A 7 -8.05 -2.85 4.07
CA SER A 7 -8.46 -3.47 2.82
C SER A 7 -9.53 -2.64 2.12
N THR A 8 -9.35 -2.42 0.82
CA THR A 8 -10.22 -1.62 -0.03
C THR A 8 -10.86 -2.52 -1.09
N PHE A 9 -12.19 -2.44 -1.19
CA PHE A 9 -12.98 -3.21 -2.15
C PHE A 9 -13.69 -2.24 -3.08
N LEU A 10 -13.53 -2.43 -4.38
CA LEU A 10 -14.18 -1.62 -5.42
C LEU A 10 -15.01 -2.51 -6.34
N GLY A 11 -16.17 -1.99 -6.75
CA GLY A 11 -17.11 -2.65 -7.65
C GLY A 11 -18.44 -2.98 -6.98
N GLY A 12 -19.55 -2.54 -7.59
CA GLY A 12 -20.92 -2.76 -7.07
C GLY A 12 -21.34 -4.23 -7.05
N GLU A 13 -20.72 -5.05 -7.89
CA GLU A 13 -21.00 -6.49 -8.07
C GLU A 13 -19.88 -7.39 -7.52
N THR A 14 -18.91 -6.82 -6.81
CA THR A 14 -17.77 -7.60 -6.28
C THR A 14 -18.23 -8.50 -5.13
N ALA A 15 -18.19 -9.81 -5.34
CA ALA A 15 -18.58 -10.81 -4.36
C ALA A 15 -17.36 -11.48 -3.70
N ILE A 16 -17.41 -11.66 -2.38
CA ILE A 16 -16.40 -12.42 -1.62
C ILE A 16 -17.01 -13.74 -1.20
N GLY A 17 -16.44 -14.83 -1.68
CA GLY A 17 -16.90 -16.19 -1.39
C GLY A 17 -16.83 -16.56 0.09
N ALA A 18 -17.67 -17.53 0.47
CA ALA A 18 -17.74 -18.04 1.83
C ALA A 18 -16.39 -18.62 2.30
N ARG A 19 -16.11 -18.50 3.60
CA ARG A 19 -14.86 -18.98 4.26
C ARG A 19 -13.55 -18.37 3.75
N SER A 20 -13.62 -17.39 2.84
CA SER A 20 -12.43 -16.67 2.37
C SER A 20 -11.84 -15.73 3.43
N THR A 21 -10.53 -15.53 3.33
CA THR A 21 -9.74 -14.61 4.15
C THR A 21 -9.08 -13.56 3.27
N ILE A 22 -9.35 -12.29 3.54
CA ILE A 22 -8.73 -11.15 2.86
C ILE A 22 -7.71 -10.52 3.81
N GLY A 23 -6.44 -10.59 3.44
CA GLY A 23 -5.31 -9.99 4.14
C GLY A 23 -5.41 -8.47 4.22
N GLY A 24 -4.58 -7.86 5.06
CA GLY A 24 -4.57 -6.42 5.25
C GLY A 24 -3.95 -5.70 4.06
N ASN A 25 -4.29 -4.43 3.87
CA ASN A 25 -3.76 -3.61 2.78
C ASN A 25 -4.01 -4.22 1.37
N VAL A 26 -5.05 -5.03 1.24
CA VAL A 26 -5.48 -5.61 -0.04
C VAL A 26 -6.32 -4.59 -0.80
N PHE A 27 -6.07 -4.45 -2.10
CA PHE A 27 -6.88 -3.66 -3.01
C PHE A 27 -7.57 -4.59 -4.01
N LEU A 28 -8.87 -4.82 -3.81
CA LEU A 28 -9.66 -5.80 -4.55
C LEU A 28 -10.61 -5.12 -5.54
N VAL A 29 -10.50 -5.48 -6.82
CA VAL A 29 -11.34 -4.97 -7.92
C VAL A 29 -12.11 -6.07 -8.66
N GLN A 30 -12.02 -7.31 -8.18
CA GLN A 30 -12.62 -8.50 -8.78
C GLN A 30 -13.16 -9.43 -7.71
N SER A 31 -14.16 -10.23 -8.06
CA SER A 31 -14.75 -11.22 -7.14
C SER A 31 -13.76 -12.29 -6.72
N VAL A 32 -13.97 -12.83 -5.52
CA VAL A 32 -13.12 -13.84 -4.90
C VAL A 32 -13.95 -15.11 -4.71
N PRO A 33 -13.50 -16.29 -5.19
CA PRO A 33 -14.22 -17.53 -4.98
C PRO A 33 -14.25 -17.93 -3.49
N PRO A 34 -15.11 -18.89 -3.10
CA PRO A 34 -15.11 -19.46 -1.76
C PRO A 34 -13.75 -20.08 -1.41
N ASP A 35 -13.48 -20.26 -0.11
CA ASP A 35 -12.28 -20.94 0.41
C ASP A 35 -10.94 -20.34 -0.06
N SER A 36 -10.91 -19.03 -0.32
CA SER A 36 -9.74 -18.34 -0.86
C SER A 36 -8.96 -17.56 0.19
N LEU A 37 -7.64 -17.50 0.03
CA LEU A 37 -6.75 -16.61 0.77
C LEU A 37 -6.22 -15.53 -0.18
N VAL A 38 -6.62 -14.29 0.03
CA VAL A 38 -6.16 -13.13 -0.74
C VAL A 38 -5.19 -12.34 0.11
N PHE A 39 -3.98 -12.10 -0.37
CA PHE A 39 -2.96 -11.34 0.35
C PHE A 39 -2.10 -10.54 -0.62
N HIS A 40 -1.50 -9.45 -0.12
CA HIS A 40 -0.53 -8.69 -0.88
C HIS A 40 0.83 -9.37 -0.77
N GLU A 41 1.49 -9.63 -1.90
CA GLU A 41 2.88 -10.10 -1.88
C GLU A 41 3.79 -8.94 -1.47
N GLN A 42 4.33 -8.99 -0.24
CA GLN A 42 5.25 -7.96 0.22
C GLN A 42 6.58 -8.11 -0.51
N LYS A 43 6.98 -7.09 -1.27
CA LYS A 43 8.37 -6.96 -1.70
C LYS A 43 9.26 -6.88 -0.45
N GLN A 44 10.44 -7.51 -0.52
CA GLN A 44 11.45 -7.45 0.54
C GLN A 44 11.70 -6.01 0.96
N LEU A 45 11.79 -5.76 2.28
CA LEU A 45 12.02 -4.44 2.84
C LEU A 45 13.28 -3.82 2.23
N GLN A 46 13.11 -2.72 1.50
CA GLN A 46 14.22 -1.94 0.96
C GLN A 46 14.49 -0.74 1.87
N ILE A 47 15.71 -0.68 2.42
CA ILE A 47 16.17 0.46 3.21
C ILE A 47 17.02 1.35 2.29
N ALA A 48 16.49 2.51 1.92
CA ALA A 48 17.21 3.50 1.12
C ALA A 48 17.65 4.69 1.99
N HIS A 49 18.87 5.18 1.79
CA HIS A 49 19.32 6.42 2.41
C HIS A 49 18.56 7.61 1.82
N LYS A 50 17.77 8.30 2.67
CA LYS A 50 17.11 9.56 2.30
C LYS A 50 18.18 10.62 2.07
N ARG A 51 18.23 11.22 0.86
CA ARG A 51 19.13 12.36 0.59
C ARG A 51 18.86 13.43 1.64
N SER A 52 19.91 13.87 2.32
CA SER A 52 19.83 14.97 3.27
C SER A 52 19.29 16.20 2.55
N HIS A 53 18.29 16.84 3.14
CA HIS A 53 17.75 18.10 2.66
C HIS A 53 18.89 19.13 2.69
N ARG A 54 19.51 19.39 1.53
CA ARG A 54 20.54 20.43 1.40
C ARG A 54 19.83 21.76 1.55
N ALA A 55 20.01 22.41 2.71
CA ALA A 55 19.55 23.78 2.92
C ALA A 55 20.14 24.68 1.81
N PRO A 56 19.36 25.63 1.25
CA PRO A 56 19.85 26.51 0.21
C PRO A 56 21.05 27.30 0.74
N ALA A 57 22.16 27.26 -0.01
CA ALA A 57 23.37 27.99 0.32
C ALA A 57 23.04 29.49 0.36
N LYS A 58 23.28 30.15 1.50
CA LYS A 58 23.18 31.61 1.60
C LYS A 58 24.15 32.21 0.58
N GLU A 59 23.57 32.88 -0.41
CA GLU A 59 24.28 33.63 -1.43
C GLU A 59 25.18 34.68 -0.78
N LYS A 60 26.46 34.67 -1.15
CA LYS A 60 27.43 35.67 -0.73
C LYS A 60 27.00 37.03 -1.29
N THR A 61 26.33 37.85 -0.50
CA THR A 61 26.29 39.30 -0.78
C THR A 61 27.65 39.88 -0.42
N LEU A 62 28.59 39.72 -1.34
CA LEU A 62 29.70 40.64 -1.52
C LEU A 62 29.10 41.92 -2.13
N ALA A 63 28.81 42.91 -1.30
CA ALA A 63 28.51 44.25 -1.77
C ALA A 63 29.19 45.26 -0.85
N ARG A 64 30.37 45.68 -1.34
CA ARG A 64 31.01 47.01 -1.19
C ARG A 64 31.39 47.49 0.19
#